data_AF-A0A9Q0EBD9-F1
#
_entry.id   AF-A0A9Q0EBD9-F1
#
_cell.length_a   1.000
_cell.length_b   1.000
_cell.length_c   1.000
_cell.angle_alpha   90.00
_cell.angle_beta   90.00
_cell.angle_gamma   90.00
#
_symmetry.space_group_name_H-M   'P 1'
#
loop_
_entity.id
_entity.type
_entity.pdbx_description
1 polymer ?
#
loop_
_entity_poly.entity_id
_entity_poly.type
_entity_poly.pdbx_seq_one_letter_code
_entity_poly.pdbx_strand_id
1 'polypeptide(L)'
;MYGTSGSTIQLKVNFFSIISRPQWVLYQYRVDYQPPMESRGLRAALLYPHDKVLGSARSFDGAVLFLPIKLPNTETLLLSETKHGDKQIGRNYYSPGDPLTVPQHRPGDPLTVPQHRLTIWPGFATTILQYESSIMLCVDVSHKVLRSETVLEFMANLRRQCRDPKLFSDVCAKELIGLVVLTKYNNKTYRVDEIAWDHTPNNTFQRGENEVTFKEYVKRQYALEVTDNNQALLASHAHSRILLSHRSNR
;
A
#
# COMPACT_ATOMS: atom_id res chain seq x y z
N MET A 1 -1.14 38.76 -2.06
CA MET A 1 -0.23 39.83 -1.58
C MET A 1 1.05 39.17 -1.13
N TYR A 2 2.19 39.63 -1.61
CA TYR A 2 3.51 39.16 -1.16
C TYR A 2 4.10 40.18 -0.18
N GLY A 3 4.81 39.71 0.85
CA GLY A 3 5.49 40.60 1.80
C GLY A 3 6.69 41.30 1.17
N THR A 4 6.97 42.54 1.57
CA THR A 4 8.01 43.40 0.99
C THR A 4 9.11 43.81 1.97
N SER A 5 9.00 43.42 3.24
CA SER A 5 9.98 43.75 4.29
C SER A 5 11.13 42.74 4.35
N GLY A 6 12.32 43.19 4.74
CA GLY A 6 13.49 42.34 5.01
C GLY A 6 14.53 42.34 3.89
N SER A 7 15.51 41.45 4.01
CA SER A 7 16.58 41.27 3.01
C SER A 7 16.39 39.95 2.26
N THR A 8 16.63 39.97 0.96
CA THR A 8 16.52 38.77 0.11
C THR A 8 17.55 37.72 0.53
N ILE A 9 17.10 36.48 0.66
CA ILE A 9 17.95 35.32 0.90
C ILE A 9 17.68 34.25 -0.15
N GLN A 10 18.71 33.48 -0.51
CA GLN A 10 18.56 32.35 -1.42
C GLN A 10 18.23 31.09 -0.60
N LEU A 11 17.08 30.48 -0.88
CA LEU A 11 16.65 29.23 -0.26
C LEU A 11 16.79 28.07 -1.24
N LYS A 12 17.12 26.89 -0.71
CA LYS A 12 17.01 25.61 -1.41
C LYS A 12 15.88 24.82 -0.77
N VAL A 13 15.06 24.19 -1.61
CA VAL A 13 13.91 23.40 -1.19
C VAL A 13 13.97 22.02 -1.84
N ASN A 14 13.25 21.06 -1.28
CA ASN A 14 13.13 19.69 -1.77
C ASN A 14 12.02 19.52 -2.83
N PHE A 15 11.82 20.56 -3.64
CA PHE A 15 10.83 20.59 -4.72
C PHE A 15 11.53 20.59 -6.07
N PHE A 16 11.08 19.69 -6.94
CA PHE A 16 11.61 19.50 -8.28
C PHE A 16 10.53 19.89 -9.29
N SER A 17 10.86 20.79 -10.22
CA SER A 17 9.91 21.20 -11.26
C SER A 17 9.63 20.04 -12.23
N ILE A 18 8.35 19.73 -12.42
CA ILE A 18 7.92 18.78 -13.45
C ILE A 18 7.78 19.57 -14.76
N ILE A 19 8.72 19.33 -15.66
CA ILE A 19 8.74 19.98 -16.98
C ILE A 19 7.71 19.28 -17.88
N SER A 20 6.53 19.88 -18.01
CA SER A 20 5.52 19.41 -18.97
C SER A 20 5.80 19.95 -20.38
N ARG A 21 5.59 19.14 -21.42
CA ARG A 21 5.62 19.64 -22.81
C ARG A 21 4.39 20.54 -23.06
N PRO A 22 4.53 21.66 -23.82
CA PRO A 22 3.48 22.67 -23.97
C PRO A 22 2.15 22.23 -24.62
N GLN A 23 2.02 20.97 -25.08
CA GLN A 23 0.82 20.43 -25.72
C GLN A 23 0.49 19.01 -25.23
N TRP A 24 0.63 18.75 -23.94
CA TRP A 24 0.37 17.41 -23.41
C TRP A 24 -1.13 17.16 -23.29
N VAL A 25 -1.66 16.28 -24.14
CA VAL A 25 -3.03 15.76 -24.04
C VAL A 25 -2.96 14.41 -23.33
N LEU A 26 -3.82 14.22 -22.33
CA LEU A 26 -3.96 12.94 -21.65
C LEU A 26 -5.22 12.23 -22.16
N TYR A 27 -5.05 11.09 -22.81
CA TYR A 27 -6.14 10.28 -23.33
C TYR A 27 -6.59 9.27 -22.28
N GLN A 28 -7.89 9.19 -22.07
CA GLN A 28 -8.52 8.31 -21.09
C GLN A 28 -9.19 7.13 -21.80
N TYR A 29 -8.88 5.90 -21.37
CA TYR A 29 -9.46 4.66 -21.90
C TYR A 29 -10.03 3.82 -20.75
N ARG A 30 -11.17 3.19 -20.99
CA ARG A 30 -11.71 2.15 -20.10
C ARG A 30 -11.03 0.82 -20.42
N VAL A 31 -10.64 0.06 -19.40
CA VAL A 31 -10.02 -1.26 -19.55
C VAL A 31 -10.93 -2.32 -18.96
N ASP A 32 -11.50 -3.13 -19.84
CA ASP A 32 -12.30 -4.30 -19.48
C ASP A 32 -11.49 -5.58 -19.68
N TYR A 33 -11.74 -6.61 -18.87
CA TYR A 33 -11.01 -7.88 -18.88
C TYR A 33 -11.99 -9.02 -19.14
N GLN A 34 -11.58 -9.96 -19.99
CA GLN A 34 -12.31 -11.19 -20.29
C GLN A 34 -11.41 -12.38 -19.92
N PRO A 35 -11.74 -13.20 -18.90
CA PRO A 35 -12.92 -13.09 -18.02
C PRO A 35 -12.84 -11.89 -17.05
N PRO A 36 -13.96 -11.47 -16.43
CA PRO A 36 -13.98 -10.37 -15.46
C PRO A 36 -12.99 -10.60 -14.31
N MET A 37 -12.26 -9.54 -13.92
CA MET A 37 -11.23 -9.61 -12.88
C MET A 37 -11.44 -8.54 -11.81
N GLU A 38 -11.47 -8.95 -10.55
CA GLU A 38 -11.64 -8.02 -9.41
C GLU A 38 -10.32 -7.48 -8.87
N SER A 39 -9.23 -8.26 -8.97
CA SER A 39 -7.93 -7.88 -8.42
C SER A 39 -7.30 -6.76 -9.23
N ARG A 40 -7.38 -5.51 -8.73
CA ARG A 40 -6.70 -4.33 -9.32
C ARG A 40 -5.21 -4.57 -9.59
N GLY A 41 -4.53 -5.25 -8.66
CA GLY A 41 -3.10 -5.56 -8.82
C GLY A 41 -2.83 -6.51 -9.98
N LEU A 42 -3.66 -7.54 -10.14
CA LEU A 42 -3.56 -8.48 -11.24
C LEU A 42 -3.93 -7.82 -12.59
N ARG A 43 -4.96 -6.96 -12.60
CA ARG A 43 -5.30 -6.13 -13.77
C ARG A 43 -4.10 -5.29 -14.21
N ALA A 44 -3.47 -4.57 -13.29
CA ALA A 44 -2.28 -3.77 -13.59
C ALA A 44 -1.11 -4.63 -14.08
N ALA A 45 -0.84 -5.76 -13.42
CA ALA A 45 0.23 -6.69 -13.78
C ALA A 45 0.04 -7.31 -15.17
N LEU A 46 -1.20 -7.53 -15.61
CA LEU A 46 -1.51 -7.99 -16.95
C LEU A 46 -1.44 -6.85 -17.98
N LEU A 47 -1.77 -5.62 -17.61
CA LEU A 47 -1.77 -4.49 -18.55
C LEU A 47 -0.35 -3.97 -18.84
N TYR A 48 0.51 -3.91 -17.82
CA TYR A 48 1.79 -3.21 -17.90
C TYR A 48 2.84 -3.86 -18.82
N PRO A 49 2.86 -5.18 -19.09
CA PRO A 49 3.77 -5.77 -20.07
C PRO A 49 3.61 -5.23 -21.52
N HIS A 50 2.53 -4.53 -21.84
CA HIS A 50 2.22 -4.03 -23.19
C HIS A 50 2.91 -2.71 -23.56
N ASP A 51 4.17 -2.51 -23.15
CA ASP A 51 4.94 -1.29 -23.38
C ASP A 51 4.99 -0.86 -24.85
N LYS A 52 5.06 -1.83 -25.78
CA LYS A 52 5.14 -1.56 -27.22
C LYS A 52 3.91 -0.84 -27.76
N VAL A 53 2.74 -1.09 -27.16
CA VAL A 53 1.46 -0.52 -27.60
C VAL A 53 1.10 0.70 -26.76
N LEU A 54 1.26 0.60 -25.44
CA LEU A 54 0.82 1.62 -24.50
C LEU A 54 1.85 2.74 -24.30
N GLY A 55 3.11 2.51 -24.66
CA GLY A 55 4.23 3.40 -24.35
C GLY A 55 4.58 3.38 -22.86
N SER A 56 5.83 3.68 -22.51
CA SER A 56 6.36 3.57 -21.14
C SER A 56 5.71 4.51 -20.13
N ALA A 57 5.21 5.67 -20.56
CA ALA A 57 4.52 6.64 -19.72
C ALA A 57 3.01 6.36 -19.71
N ARG A 58 2.47 5.85 -18.60
CA ARG A 58 1.04 5.53 -18.43
C ARG A 58 0.64 5.53 -16.96
N SER A 59 -0.66 5.71 -16.69
CA SER A 59 -1.25 5.57 -15.36
C SER A 59 -2.50 4.71 -15.42
N PHE A 60 -2.66 3.77 -14.50
CA PHE A 60 -3.81 2.87 -14.46
C PHE A 60 -4.33 2.72 -13.03
N ASP A 61 -5.64 2.93 -12.84
CA ASP A 61 -6.27 2.88 -11.53
C ASP A 61 -7.01 1.56 -11.23
N GLY A 62 -6.95 0.59 -12.15
CA GLY A 62 -7.68 -0.66 -12.07
C GLY A 62 -8.91 -0.74 -12.97
N ALA A 63 -9.40 0.39 -13.50
CA ALA A 63 -10.50 0.42 -14.46
C ALA A 63 -10.24 1.38 -15.62
N VAL A 64 -9.54 2.49 -15.36
CA VAL A 64 -9.25 3.55 -16.31
C VAL A 64 -7.74 3.66 -16.52
N LEU A 65 -7.34 3.64 -17.79
CA LEU A 65 -5.98 3.85 -18.27
C LEU A 65 -5.83 5.25 -18.86
N PHE A 66 -4.80 5.95 -18.44
CA PHE A 66 -4.40 7.25 -18.97
C PHE A 66 -3.11 7.12 -19.76
N LEU A 67 -3.11 7.57 -21.02
CA LEU A 67 -1.96 7.56 -21.92
C LEU A 67 -1.65 8.97 -22.46
N PRO A 68 -0.36 9.32 -22.61
CA PRO A 68 0.07 10.50 -23.37
C PRO A 68 -0.16 10.37 -24.88
N ILE A 69 -0.33 9.15 -25.35
CA ILE A 69 -0.44 8.82 -26.77
C ILE A 69 -1.87 8.39 -27.08
N LYS A 70 -2.35 8.80 -28.25
CA LYS A 70 -3.62 8.32 -28.78
C LYS A 70 -3.40 6.91 -29.34
N LEU A 71 -4.18 5.93 -28.91
CA LEU A 71 -4.17 4.61 -29.54
C LEU A 71 -4.73 4.74 -30.96
N PRO A 72 -4.17 4.01 -31.94
CA PRO A 72 -4.56 4.14 -33.33
C PRO A 72 -6.01 3.67 -33.57
N ASN A 73 -6.46 2.71 -32.77
CA ASN A 73 -7.78 2.09 -32.90
C ASN A 73 -8.70 2.56 -31.77
N THR A 74 -9.98 2.70 -32.08
CA THR A 74 -11.05 2.97 -31.09
C THR A 74 -11.12 1.89 -30.02
N GLU A 75 -10.89 0.63 -30.40
CA GLU A 75 -10.76 -0.51 -29.50
C GLU A 75 -9.42 -1.20 -29.71
N THR A 76 -8.72 -1.51 -28.63
CA THR A 76 -7.40 -2.18 -28.66
C THR A 76 -7.44 -3.41 -27.77
N LEU A 77 -7.26 -4.59 -28.37
CA LEU A 77 -7.22 -5.87 -27.67
C LEU A 77 -5.78 -6.25 -27.35
N LEU A 78 -5.52 -6.62 -26.09
CA LEU A 78 -4.20 -6.99 -25.58
C LEU A 78 -4.27 -8.35 -24.89
N LEU A 79 -3.32 -9.24 -25.21
CA LEU A 79 -3.21 -10.58 -24.64
C LEU A 79 -2.04 -10.65 -23.65
N SER A 80 -2.31 -11.01 -22.40
CA SER A 80 -1.34 -10.93 -21.30
C SER A 80 -1.15 -12.25 -20.58
N GLU A 81 0.08 -12.46 -20.11
CA GLU A 81 0.43 -13.55 -19.18
C GLU A 81 1.11 -12.96 -17.93
N THR A 82 0.88 -13.55 -16.77
CA THR A 82 1.32 -13.01 -15.48
C THR A 82 2.83 -13.19 -15.26
N LYS A 83 3.55 -12.10 -14.96
CA LYS A 83 4.88 -12.12 -14.32
C LYS A 83 4.99 -10.96 -13.30
N HIS A 84 5.65 -11.22 -12.16
CA HIS A 84 5.65 -10.38 -10.94
C HIS A 84 6.75 -9.29 -10.90
N GLY A 85 6.49 -8.14 -10.24
CA GLY A 85 7.52 -7.20 -9.73
C GLY A 85 7.02 -5.83 -9.20
N ASP A 86 7.45 -5.47 -7.96
CA ASP A 86 7.38 -4.20 -7.18
C ASP A 86 6.10 -3.73 -6.42
N LYS A 87 6.27 -3.07 -5.24
CA LYS A 87 5.25 -2.88 -4.17
C LYS A 87 5.15 -1.44 -3.59
N GLN A 88 3.94 -0.85 -3.60
CA GLN A 88 3.60 0.48 -3.07
C GLN A 88 2.80 0.39 -1.74
N ILE A 89 3.01 1.32 -0.78
CA ILE A 89 2.21 1.43 0.46
C ILE A 89 1.64 2.84 0.60
N GLY A 90 0.33 3.00 0.37
CA GLY A 90 -0.30 4.32 0.39
C GLY A 90 0.26 5.21 -0.72
N ARG A 91 0.67 6.44 -0.38
CA ARG A 91 1.34 7.38 -1.32
C ARG A 91 2.86 7.26 -1.31
N ASN A 92 3.43 6.44 -0.42
CA ASN A 92 4.86 6.38 -0.17
C ASN A 92 5.46 5.10 -0.74
N TYR A 93 6.76 5.18 -1.06
CA TYR A 93 7.55 4.09 -1.59
C TYR A 93 8.53 3.63 -0.50
N TYR A 94 8.53 2.33 -0.22
CA TYR A 94 9.41 1.71 0.77
C TYR A 94 10.04 0.48 0.15
N SER A 95 11.33 0.28 0.41
CA SER A 95 12.06 -0.93 0.01
C SER A 95 12.02 -1.93 1.18
N PRO A 96 11.21 -3.00 1.13
CA PRO A 96 11.12 -3.95 2.23
C PRO A 96 12.35 -4.87 2.39
N GLY A 97 13.41 -4.69 1.59
CA GLY A 97 14.57 -5.58 1.53
C GLY A 97 14.24 -6.95 0.94
N ASP A 98 15.19 -7.58 0.25
CA ASP A 98 15.09 -9.00 -0.13
C ASP A 98 15.57 -9.85 1.05
N PRO A 99 14.75 -10.77 1.60
CA PRO A 99 15.18 -11.68 2.67
C PRO A 99 16.36 -12.59 2.29
N LEU A 100 16.65 -12.75 1.00
CA LEU A 100 17.66 -13.67 0.47
C LEU A 100 18.99 -13.00 0.10
N THR A 101 19.10 -11.67 0.17
CA THR A 101 20.36 -10.98 -0.08
C THR A 101 21.16 -10.77 1.20
N VAL A 102 22.40 -11.27 1.21
CA VAL A 102 23.40 -11.07 2.27
C VAL A 102 23.48 -9.58 2.65
N PRO A 103 23.55 -9.22 3.95
CA PRO A 103 23.55 -7.84 4.42
C PRO A 103 24.84 -7.12 4.01
N GLN A 104 24.90 -6.61 2.79
CA GLN A 104 25.80 -5.53 2.44
C GLN A 104 25.01 -4.26 2.60
N HIS A 105 25.26 -3.49 3.66
CA HIS A 105 24.60 -2.21 3.99
C HIS A 105 24.52 -1.30 2.75
N ARG A 106 23.42 -1.38 2.00
CA ARG A 106 23.13 -0.44 0.92
C ARG A 106 22.19 0.64 1.45
N PRO A 107 22.34 1.90 1.00
CA PRO A 107 21.36 2.94 1.29
C PRO A 107 20.03 2.56 0.63
N GLY A 108 19.14 1.93 1.39
CA GLY A 108 17.87 1.37 0.91
C GLY A 108 17.41 0.12 1.65
N ASP A 109 18.32 -0.57 2.36
CA ASP A 109 17.95 -1.78 3.11
C ASP A 109 17.24 -1.46 4.42
N PRO A 110 16.28 -2.30 4.87
CA PRO A 110 15.71 -2.19 6.20
C PRO A 110 16.77 -2.25 7.31
N LEU A 111 16.78 -1.24 8.17
CA LEU A 111 17.63 -1.24 9.36
C LEU A 111 16.89 -1.91 10.51
N THR A 112 17.39 -3.04 10.99
CA THR A 112 16.86 -3.69 12.19
C THR A 112 17.58 -3.17 13.43
N VAL A 113 16.81 -2.90 14.49
CA VAL A 113 17.29 -2.45 15.80
C VAL A 113 16.87 -3.51 16.84
N PRO A 114 17.62 -4.63 16.96
CA PRO A 114 17.19 -5.81 17.71
C PRO A 114 16.91 -5.51 19.19
N GLN A 115 17.75 -4.67 19.81
CA GLN A 115 17.63 -4.27 21.21
C GLN A 115 16.31 -3.57 21.56
N HIS A 116 15.59 -3.04 20.56
CA HIS A 116 14.28 -2.41 20.73
C HIS A 116 13.15 -3.14 19.98
N ARG A 117 13.44 -4.28 19.33
CA ARG A 117 12.49 -5.03 18.49
C ARG A 117 11.84 -4.16 17.40
N LEU A 118 12.63 -3.27 16.78
CA LEU A 118 12.17 -2.39 15.71
C LEU A 118 12.87 -2.71 14.40
N THR A 119 12.16 -2.46 13.30
CA THR A 119 12.69 -2.46 11.94
C THR A 119 12.30 -1.14 11.29
N ILE A 120 13.29 -0.44 10.73
CA ILE A 120 13.12 0.86 10.10
C ILE A 120 13.24 0.66 8.60
N TRP A 121 12.18 0.99 7.86
CA TRP A 121 12.19 0.98 6.40
C TRP A 121 12.49 2.38 5.88
N PRO A 122 13.63 2.60 5.20
CA PRO A 122 13.89 3.84 4.53
C PRO A 122 12.95 4.00 3.32
N GLY A 123 12.62 5.24 2.99
CA GLY A 123 11.74 5.57 1.90
C GLY A 123 11.65 7.06 1.64
N PHE A 124 10.73 7.42 0.76
CA PHE A 124 10.46 8.82 0.42
C PHE A 124 8.96 9.10 0.50
N ALA A 125 8.62 10.26 1.06
CA ALA A 125 7.31 10.85 0.91
C ALA A 125 7.30 11.72 -0.34
N THR A 126 6.37 11.46 -1.26
CA THR A 126 6.26 12.22 -2.51
C THR A 126 4.90 12.87 -2.62
N THR A 127 4.85 14.12 -3.10
CA THR A 127 3.61 14.83 -3.39
C THR A 127 3.78 15.67 -4.64
N ILE A 128 2.79 15.67 -5.52
CA ILE A 128 2.75 16.52 -6.71
C ILE A 128 1.69 17.60 -6.48
N LEU A 129 2.08 18.87 -6.59
CA LEU A 129 1.20 20.02 -6.42
C LEU A 129 1.44 21.04 -7.53
N GLN A 130 0.37 21.73 -7.94
CA GLN A 130 0.47 22.89 -8.82
C GLN A 130 0.76 24.15 -7.99
N TYR A 131 1.85 24.84 -8.33
CA TYR A 131 2.21 26.15 -7.81
C TYR A 131 1.94 27.22 -8.87
N GLU A 132 2.17 28.49 -8.52
CA GLU A 132 1.84 29.65 -9.35
C GLU A 132 2.34 29.56 -10.80
N SER A 133 3.52 28.98 -11.02
CA SER A 133 4.17 28.93 -12.34
C SER A 133 4.46 27.53 -12.87
N SER A 134 4.36 26.48 -12.05
CA SER A 134 4.69 25.12 -12.47
C SER A 134 4.10 24.05 -11.55
N ILE A 135 4.00 22.83 -12.09
CA ILE A 135 3.74 21.64 -11.28
C ILE A 135 5.06 21.21 -10.64
N MET A 136 5.05 21.00 -9.32
CA MET A 136 6.23 20.64 -8.55
C MET A 136 6.05 19.26 -7.91
N LEU A 137 7.09 18.44 -7.96
CA LEU A 137 7.24 17.22 -7.17
C LEU A 137 8.01 17.56 -5.89
N CYS A 138 7.36 17.45 -4.74
CA CYS A 138 8.02 17.44 -3.44
C CYS A 138 8.51 16.02 -3.13
N VAL A 139 9.77 15.87 -2.72
CA VAL A 139 10.34 14.61 -2.26
C VAL A 139 11.00 14.84 -0.91
N ASP A 140 10.54 14.15 0.12
CA ASP A 140 11.16 14.19 1.45
C ASP A 140 11.61 12.80 1.89
N VAL A 141 12.70 12.73 2.64
CA VAL A 141 13.20 11.47 3.21
C VAL A 141 12.25 11.06 4.32
N SER A 142 11.66 9.87 4.23
CA SER A 142 10.72 9.36 5.22
C SER A 142 11.12 7.96 5.65
N HIS A 143 10.97 7.67 6.94
CA HIS A 143 11.24 6.37 7.51
C HIS A 143 9.96 5.79 8.09
N LYS A 144 9.68 4.52 7.79
CA LYS A 144 8.59 3.79 8.43
C LYS A 144 9.15 2.88 9.51
N VAL A 145 8.85 3.19 10.76
CA VAL A 145 9.25 2.38 11.91
C VAL A 145 8.17 1.31 12.14
N LEU A 146 8.61 0.06 12.18
CA LEU A 146 7.77 -1.12 12.34
C LEU A 146 8.26 -1.89 13.57
N ARG A 147 7.35 -2.52 14.30
CA ARG A 147 7.74 -3.53 15.28
C ARG A 147 8.17 -4.80 14.53
N SER A 148 9.21 -5.46 15.03
CA SER A 148 9.66 -6.74 14.49
C SER A 148 8.75 -7.89 14.91
N GLU A 149 8.10 -7.77 16.08
CA GLU A 149 7.13 -8.74 16.59
C GLU A 149 5.77 -8.66 15.86
N THR A 150 5.13 -9.82 15.69
CA THR A 150 3.77 -9.93 15.19
C THR A 150 2.73 -9.59 16.27
N VAL A 151 1.51 -9.27 15.86
CA VAL A 151 0.41 -9.04 16.84
C VAL A 151 0.16 -10.29 17.69
N LEU A 152 0.27 -11.49 17.11
CA LEU A 152 0.11 -12.75 17.84
C LEU A 152 1.17 -12.90 18.94
N GLU A 153 2.44 -12.64 18.63
CA GLU A 153 3.53 -12.65 19.63
C GLU A 153 3.34 -11.59 20.71
N PHE A 154 2.87 -10.39 20.32
CA PHE A 154 2.56 -9.32 21.24
C PHE A 154 1.43 -9.71 22.21
N MET A 155 0.34 -10.30 21.70
CA MET A 155 -0.75 -10.84 22.52
C MET A 155 -0.25 -11.95 23.46
N ALA A 156 0.62 -12.85 22.98
CA ALA A 156 1.22 -13.88 23.83
C ALA A 156 2.10 -13.30 24.94
N ASN A 157 2.82 -12.20 24.67
CA ASN A 157 3.59 -11.47 25.68
C ASN A 157 2.66 -10.83 26.73
N LEU A 158 1.57 -10.18 26.31
CA LEU A 158 0.56 -9.62 27.22
C LEU A 158 -0.06 -10.71 28.10
N ARG A 159 -0.40 -11.87 27.51
CA ARG A 159 -0.96 -13.01 28.25
C ARG A 159 -0.03 -13.50 29.36
N ARG A 160 1.28 -13.54 29.10
CA ARG A 160 2.31 -13.93 30.09
C ARG A 160 2.44 -12.91 31.23
N GLN A 161 2.13 -11.64 30.98
CA GLN A 161 2.21 -10.57 31.98
C GLN A 161 0.91 -10.40 32.76
N CYS A 162 -0.22 -10.83 32.19
CA CYS A 162 -1.52 -10.82 32.85
C CYS A 162 -1.58 -11.88 33.95
N ARG A 163 -1.83 -11.45 35.20
CA ARG A 163 -2.03 -12.36 36.34
C ARG A 163 -3.41 -13.01 36.33
N ASP A 164 -4.41 -12.34 35.76
CA ASP A 164 -5.78 -12.84 35.63
C ASP A 164 -6.12 -13.09 34.14
N PRO A 165 -6.39 -14.34 33.74
CA PRO A 165 -6.83 -14.67 32.39
C PRO A 165 -8.12 -13.97 31.94
N LYS A 166 -9.00 -13.56 32.87
CA LYS A 166 -10.27 -12.90 32.53
C LYS A 166 -10.05 -11.47 32.03
N LEU A 167 -9.01 -10.79 32.50
CA LEU A 167 -8.65 -9.43 32.08
C LEU A 167 -7.85 -9.39 30.78
N PHE A 168 -7.42 -10.55 30.27
CA PHE A 168 -6.58 -10.62 29.08
C PHE A 168 -7.25 -9.96 27.85
N SER A 169 -8.55 -10.20 27.66
CA SER A 169 -9.32 -9.59 26.57
C SER A 169 -9.29 -8.06 26.66
N ASP A 170 -9.55 -7.51 27.85
CA ASP A 170 -9.61 -6.06 28.09
C ASP A 170 -8.24 -5.40 27.89
N VAL A 171 -7.17 -6.06 28.35
CA VAL A 171 -5.79 -5.59 28.15
C VAL A 171 -5.44 -5.58 26.67
N CYS A 172 -5.76 -6.65 25.93
CA CYS A 172 -5.53 -6.70 24.48
C CYS A 172 -6.34 -5.63 23.75
N ALA A 173 -7.62 -5.45 24.09
CA ALA A 173 -8.46 -4.43 23.49
C ALA A 173 -7.87 -3.03 23.72
N LYS A 174 -7.46 -2.71 24.95
CA LYS A 174 -6.85 -1.43 25.32
C LYS A 174 -5.53 -1.15 24.58
N GLU A 175 -4.70 -2.17 24.38
CA GLU A 175 -3.38 -2.01 23.78
C GLU A 175 -3.40 -2.08 22.24
N LEU A 176 -4.37 -2.76 21.62
CA LEU A 176 -4.39 -3.01 20.17
C LEU A 176 -5.44 -2.20 19.40
N ILE A 177 -6.62 -1.95 19.97
CA ILE A 177 -7.68 -1.23 19.26
C ILE A 177 -7.22 0.22 18.99
N GLY A 178 -7.40 0.67 17.75
CA GLY A 178 -6.95 1.97 17.26
C GLY A 178 -5.56 1.95 16.63
N LEU A 179 -4.75 0.92 16.87
CA LEU A 179 -3.44 0.81 16.24
C LEU A 179 -3.55 0.42 14.76
N VAL A 180 -2.53 0.78 13.98
CA VAL A 180 -2.41 0.41 12.58
C VAL A 180 -1.44 -0.75 12.44
N VAL A 181 -1.92 -1.87 11.88
CA VAL A 181 -1.14 -3.08 11.61
C VAL A 181 -0.81 -3.20 10.14
N LEU A 182 0.36 -3.76 9.82
CA LEU A 182 0.81 -4.03 8.45
C LEU A 182 0.71 -5.53 8.15
N THR A 183 0.01 -5.89 7.08
CA THR A 183 -0.02 -7.27 6.59
C THR A 183 1.18 -7.52 5.67
N LYS A 184 2.13 -8.35 6.13
CA LYS A 184 3.41 -8.60 5.43
C LYS A 184 3.25 -9.17 4.01
N TYR A 185 2.16 -9.89 3.72
CA TYR A 185 1.95 -10.53 2.42
C TYR A 185 1.59 -9.55 1.29
N ASN A 186 0.86 -8.48 1.58
CA ASN A 186 0.42 -7.49 0.59
C ASN A 186 0.82 -6.05 0.95
N ASN A 187 1.52 -5.85 2.05
CA ASN A 187 1.95 -4.57 2.61
C ASN A 187 0.83 -3.54 2.80
N LYS A 188 -0.42 -4.01 2.96
CA LYS A 188 -1.55 -3.14 3.30
C LYS A 188 -1.55 -2.85 4.79
N THR A 189 -1.96 -1.65 5.13
CA THR A 189 -2.14 -1.23 6.51
C THR A 189 -3.61 -1.20 6.85
N TYR A 190 -3.96 -1.72 8.01
CA TYR A 190 -5.33 -1.77 8.52
C TYR A 190 -5.36 -1.19 9.93
N ARG A 191 -6.40 -0.43 10.25
CA ARG A 191 -6.66 -0.05 11.64
C ARG A 191 -7.35 -1.22 12.33
N VAL A 192 -6.86 -1.62 13.49
CA VAL A 192 -7.54 -2.61 14.32
C VAL A 192 -8.69 -1.89 15.01
N ASP A 193 -9.91 -2.29 14.71
CA ASP A 193 -11.10 -1.69 15.31
C ASP A 193 -11.70 -2.61 16.37
N GLU A 194 -11.55 -3.92 16.21
CA GLU A 194 -12.00 -4.94 17.15
C GLU A 194 -11.13 -6.21 17.08
N ILE A 195 -11.16 -7.00 18.16
CA ILE A 195 -10.60 -8.35 18.21
C ILE A 195 -11.76 -9.34 18.30
N ALA A 196 -11.96 -10.13 17.25
CA ALA A 196 -13.00 -11.16 17.18
C ALA A 196 -12.51 -12.43 17.87
N TRP A 197 -12.83 -12.55 19.17
CA TRP A 197 -12.45 -13.68 20.03
C TRP A 197 -13.24 -14.96 19.78
N ASP A 198 -14.42 -14.83 19.18
CA ASP A 198 -15.33 -15.90 18.79
C ASP A 198 -14.99 -16.49 17.41
N HIS A 199 -14.10 -15.84 16.66
CA HIS A 199 -13.65 -16.28 15.36
C HIS A 199 -12.19 -16.76 15.40
N THR A 200 -11.92 -17.77 14.59
CA THR A 200 -10.63 -18.44 14.43
C THR A 200 -10.32 -18.59 12.94
N PRO A 201 -9.07 -18.90 12.56
CA PRO A 201 -8.70 -19.17 11.17
C PRO A 201 -9.49 -20.29 10.48
N ASN A 202 -10.16 -21.16 11.25
CA ASN A 202 -10.99 -22.24 10.71
C ASN A 202 -12.41 -21.80 10.36
N ASN A 203 -12.86 -20.64 10.86
CA ASN A 203 -14.14 -20.09 10.44
C ASN A 203 -14.11 -19.75 8.94
N THR A 204 -15.29 -19.79 8.33
CA THR A 204 -15.51 -19.57 6.91
C THR A 204 -16.01 -18.17 6.61
N PHE A 205 -15.76 -17.72 5.39
CA PHE A 205 -16.38 -16.53 4.83
C PHE A 205 -16.74 -16.76 3.36
N GLN A 206 -17.72 -16.01 2.88
CA GLN A 206 -18.19 -16.10 1.51
C GLN A 206 -17.24 -15.33 0.58
N ARG A 207 -16.70 -16.02 -0.43
CA ARG A 207 -15.84 -15.46 -1.48
C ARG A 207 -16.46 -15.75 -2.85
N GLY A 208 -17.25 -14.80 -3.33
CA GLY A 208 -18.08 -15.01 -4.53
C GLY A 208 -19.14 -16.08 -4.25
N GLU A 209 -19.19 -17.13 -5.06
CA GLU A 209 -20.12 -18.26 -4.87
C GLU A 209 -19.59 -19.35 -3.93
N ASN A 210 -18.30 -19.30 -3.57
CA ASN A 210 -17.67 -20.33 -2.76
C ASN A 210 -17.49 -19.89 -1.31
N GLU A 211 -17.72 -20.82 -0.39
CA GLU A 211 -17.37 -20.68 1.01
C GLU A 211 -15.96 -21.22 1.25
N VAL A 212 -15.10 -20.43 1.91
CA VAL A 212 -13.70 -20.80 2.17
C VAL A 212 -13.30 -20.37 3.57
N THR A 213 -12.45 -21.16 4.23
CA THR A 213 -11.90 -20.78 5.54
C THR A 213 -10.86 -19.67 5.39
N PHE A 214 -10.68 -18.86 6.43
CA PHE A 214 -9.61 -17.84 6.44
C PHE A 214 -8.23 -18.47 6.21
N LYS A 215 -7.96 -19.61 6.85
CA LYS A 215 -6.71 -20.37 6.71
C LYS A 215 -6.47 -20.81 5.26
N GLU A 216 -7.47 -21.43 4.64
CA GLU A 216 -7.33 -21.93 3.27
C GLU A 216 -7.21 -20.79 2.27
N TYR A 217 -7.94 -19.69 2.47
CA TYR A 217 -7.81 -18.48 1.67
C TYR A 217 -6.38 -17.93 1.71
N VAL A 218 -5.80 -17.76 2.89
CA VAL A 218 -4.43 -17.24 3.05
C VAL A 218 -3.41 -18.17 2.38
N LYS A 219 -3.57 -19.48 2.53
CA LYS A 219 -2.71 -20.49 1.89
C LYS A 219 -2.80 -20.43 0.37
N ARG A 220 -4.01 -20.41 -0.21
CA ARG A 220 -4.20 -20.37 -1.66
C ARG A 220 -3.77 -19.05 -2.29
N GLN A 221 -4.08 -17.92 -1.64
CA GLN A 221 -3.89 -16.59 -2.23
C GLN A 221 -2.46 -16.07 -2.05
N TYR A 222 -1.80 -16.43 -0.95
CA TYR A 222 -0.50 -15.85 -0.57
C TYR A 222 0.59 -16.90 -0.31
N ALA A 223 0.30 -18.21 -0.46
CA ALA A 223 1.23 -19.30 -0.16
C ALA A 223 1.79 -19.24 1.28
N LEU A 224 0.97 -18.77 2.23
CA LEU A 224 1.33 -18.68 3.65
C LEU A 224 0.55 -19.68 4.49
N GLU A 225 1.24 -20.30 5.45
CA GLU A 225 0.62 -21.22 6.40
C GLU A 225 0.30 -20.55 7.72
N VAL A 226 -0.94 -20.71 8.18
CA VAL A 226 -1.37 -20.27 9.51
C VAL A 226 -0.98 -21.35 10.52
N THR A 227 -0.12 -20.99 11.47
CA THR A 227 0.46 -21.91 12.46
C THR A 227 -0.47 -22.19 13.64
N ASP A 228 -1.12 -21.15 14.19
CA ASP A 228 -2.08 -21.27 15.28
C ASP A 228 -3.52 -21.27 14.74
N ASN A 229 -4.21 -22.40 14.89
CA ASN A 229 -5.59 -22.58 14.42
C ASN A 229 -6.64 -21.99 15.37
N ASN A 230 -6.26 -21.63 16.59
CA ASN A 230 -7.16 -21.11 17.63
C ASN A 230 -6.91 -19.63 17.95
N GLN A 231 -6.02 -18.97 17.20
CA GLN A 231 -5.78 -17.54 17.38
C GLN A 231 -7.05 -16.74 17.07
N ALA A 232 -7.28 -15.67 17.83
CA ALA A 232 -8.34 -14.71 17.54
C ALA A 232 -8.05 -13.95 16.25
N LEU A 233 -9.09 -13.40 15.62
CA LEU A 233 -8.95 -12.60 14.41
C LEU A 233 -9.01 -11.09 14.73
N LEU A 234 -8.29 -10.29 13.95
CA LEU A 234 -8.40 -8.83 14.02
C LEU A 234 -9.43 -8.36 12.99
N ALA A 235 -10.39 -7.56 13.44
CA ALA A 235 -11.37 -6.93 12.58
C ALA A 235 -10.97 -5.48 12.26
N SER A 236 -11.14 -5.12 10.99
CA SER A 236 -10.94 -3.76 10.49
C SER A 236 -12.15 -3.37 9.66
N HIS A 237 -12.84 -2.32 10.07
CA HIS A 237 -13.99 -1.80 9.35
C HIS A 237 -13.48 -0.84 8.28
N ALA A 238 -14.01 -0.99 7.07
CA ALA A 238 -13.67 -0.09 5.98
C ALA A 238 -14.26 1.30 6.26
N HIS A 239 -13.47 2.19 6.88
CA HIS A 239 -13.81 3.61 6.87
C HIS A 239 -13.72 4.12 5.44
N SER A 240 -14.87 4.47 4.85
CA SER A 240 -14.95 5.11 3.55
C SER A 240 -14.00 6.32 3.53
N ARG A 241 -13.01 6.29 2.63
CA ARG A 241 -12.11 7.44 2.43
C ARG A 241 -12.98 8.60 1.93
N ILE A 242 -13.18 9.62 2.75
CA ILE A 242 -13.75 10.88 2.30
C ILE A 242 -12.70 11.53 1.37
N LEU A 243 -12.85 11.31 0.07
CA LEU A 243 -12.11 12.05 -0.94
C LEU A 243 -12.86 13.37 -1.19
N LEU A 244 -12.43 14.45 -0.54
CA LEU A 244 -12.80 15.79 -0.96
C LEU A 244 -12.09 16.05 -2.31
N SER A 245 -12.78 15.80 -3.42
CA SER A 245 -12.32 16.22 -4.73
C SER A 245 -12.83 17.64 -5.00
N HIS A 246 -11.93 18.60 -5.10
CA HIS A 246 -12.27 19.91 -5.62
C HIS A 246 -12.45 19.77 -7.14
N ARG A 247 -13.71 19.79 -7.60
CA ARG A 247 -14.02 20.01 -9.02
C ARG A 247 -13.82 21.50 -9.30
N SER A 248 -12.73 21.87 -9.96
CA SER A 248 -12.69 23.14 -10.67
C SER A 248 -13.46 22.96 -11.97
N ASN A 249 -14.65 23.53 -12.04
CA ASN A 249 -15.39 23.67 -13.29
C ASN A 249 -14.79 24.85 -14.06
N ARG A 250 -14.25 24.54 -15.25
CA ARG A 250 -13.92 25.42 -16.39
C ARG A 250 -13.07 26.66 -16.09
#